data_AF-G3B604-F1
#
_entry.id   AF-G3B604-F1
#
_cell.length_a   1.000
_cell.length_b   1.000
_cell.length_c   1.000
_cell.angle_alpha   90.00
_cell.angle_beta   90.00
_cell.angle_gamma   90.00
#
_symmetry.space_group_name_H-M   'P 1'
#
loop_
_entity.id
_entity.type
_entity.pdbx_description
1 polymer ?
#
loop_
_entity_poly.entity_id
_entity_poly.type
_entity_poly.pdbx_seq_one_letter_code
_entity_poly.pdbx_strand_id
1 'polypeptide(L)' 'MAGTLRPDRELQRFNTAKENAGNYFRFKPKSIIFNVLMMGIVPFGLAYYAYGSEGKVNFYRRFRKEPVLYKEYVPRDKDL' A
#
# COMPACT_ATOMS: atom_id res chain seq x y z
N MET A 1 -11.81 -2.93 -28.71
CA MET A 1 -12.84 -2.42 -27.79
C MET A 1 -14.19 -2.92 -28.26
N ALA A 2 -14.95 -3.62 -27.41
CA ALA A 2 -16.25 -4.19 -27.77
C ALA A 2 -17.20 -3.07 -28.26
N GLY A 3 -17.75 -3.22 -29.48
CA GLY A 3 -18.60 -2.22 -30.15
C GLY A 3 -20.01 -2.06 -29.55
N THR A 4 -20.19 -2.45 -28.29
CA THR A 4 -21.46 -2.41 -27.56
C THR A 4 -21.63 -1.14 -26.74
N LEU A 5 -20.56 -0.37 -26.52
CA LEU A 5 -20.58 0.88 -25.75
C LEU A 5 -20.92 2.07 -26.65
N ARG A 6 -22.05 2.71 -26.40
CA ARG A 6 -22.41 3.98 -27.05
C ARG A 6 -21.52 5.10 -26.47
N PRO A 7 -20.88 5.92 -27.31
CA PRO A 7 -20.06 7.02 -26.83
C PRO A 7 -20.96 8.10 -26.22
N ASP A 8 -20.80 8.32 -24.92
CA ASP A 8 -21.37 9.49 -24.22
C ASP A 8 -20.33 10.61 -24.19
N ARG A 9 -20.69 11.76 -24.77
CA ARG A 9 -19.83 12.93 -24.88
C ARG A 9 -19.44 13.48 -23.51
N GLU A 10 -20.35 13.49 -22.54
CA GLU A 10 -20.07 14.06 -21.22
C GLU A 10 -19.16 13.13 -20.41
N LEU A 11 -19.35 11.82 -20.54
CA LEU A 11 -18.45 10.84 -19.94
C LEU A 11 -17.03 10.92 -20.54
N GLN A 12 -16.92 11.09 -21.85
CA GLN A 12 -15.62 11.27 -22.51
C GLN A 12 -14.91 12.54 -22.03
N ARG A 13 -15.63 13.66 -21.92
CA ARG A 13 -15.06 14.92 -21.38
C ARG A 13 -14.56 14.76 -19.95
N PHE A 14 -15.33 14.10 -19.09
CA PHE A 14 -14.91 13.81 -17.72
C PHE A 14 -13.64 12.95 -17.70
N ASN A 15 -13.58 11.90 -18.52
CA ASN A 15 -12.41 11.03 -18.60
C ASN A 15 -11.18 11.79 -19.11
N THR A 16 -11.31 12.59 -20.17
CA THR A 16 -10.22 13.43 -20.67
C THR A 16 -9.75 14.44 -19.62
N ALA A 17 -10.66 15.05 -18.87
CA ALA A 17 -10.29 15.97 -17.79
C ALA A 17 -9.58 15.25 -16.63
N LYS A 18 -10.05 14.05 -16.27
CA LYS A 18 -9.45 13.21 -15.23
C LYS A 18 -8.04 12.74 -15.61
N GLU A 19 -7.85 12.29 -16.83
CA GLU A 19 -6.54 11.87 -17.35
C GLU A 19 -5.55 13.04 -17.38
N ASN A 20 -6.03 14.25 -17.72
CA ASN A 20 -5.20 15.46 -17.74
C ASN A 20 -5.07 16.15 -16.39
N ALA A 21 -5.65 15.62 -15.30
CA ALA A 21 -5.66 16.28 -14.00
C ALA A 21 -4.24 16.58 -13.47
N GLY A 22 -3.26 15.73 -13.80
CA GLY A 22 -1.85 15.94 -13.43
C GLY A 22 -1.23 17.18 -14.09
N ASN A 23 -1.59 17.47 -15.34
CA ASN A 23 -1.05 18.62 -16.10
C ASN A 23 -1.49 19.97 -15.51
N TYR A 24 -2.65 19.98 -14.84
CA TYR A 24 -3.20 21.17 -14.20
C TYR A 24 -2.92 21.24 -12.69
N PHE A 25 -2.22 20.24 -12.13
CA PHE A 25 -1.92 20.21 -10.71
C PHE A 25 -0.95 21.34 -10.33
N ARG A 26 -1.23 22.00 -9.20
CA ARG A 26 -0.36 23.02 -8.61
C ARG A 26 -0.24 22.79 -7.11
N PHE A 27 0.98 22.92 -6.60
CA PHE A 27 1.25 22.82 -5.17
C PHE A 27 0.67 24.03 -4.42
N LYS A 28 -0.53 23.84 -3.91
CA LYS A 28 -1.16 24.74 -2.92
C LYS A 28 -0.83 24.26 -1.50
N PRO A 29 -0.88 25.13 -0.49
CA PRO A 29 -0.59 24.73 0.91
C PRO A 29 -1.37 23.50 1.37
N LYS A 30 -2.66 23.41 1.02
CA LYS A 30 -3.51 22.24 1.33
C LYS A 30 -2.99 20.94 0.68
N SER A 31 -2.57 20.99 -0.58
CA SER A 31 -2.03 19.81 -1.28
C SER A 31 -0.66 19.40 -0.77
N ILE A 32 0.16 20.36 -0.33
CA ILE A 32 1.47 20.07 0.28
C ILE A 32 1.27 19.30 1.58
N ILE A 33 0.40 19.80 2.46
CA ILE A 33 0.08 19.14 3.74
C ILE A 33 -0.44 17.72 3.49
N PHE A 34 -1.38 17.56 2.55
CA PHE A 34 -1.91 16.25 2.20
C PHE A 34 -0.81 15.30 1.70
N ASN A 35 0.06 15.75 0.80
CA ASN A 35 1.14 14.93 0.27
C ASN A 35 2.17 14.55 1.34
N VAL A 36 2.57 15.49 2.20
CA VAL A 36 3.51 15.19 3.31
C VAL A 36 2.91 14.15 4.26
N LEU A 37 1.63 14.30 4.60
CA LEU A 37 0.95 13.35 5.46
C LEU A 37 0.86 11.96 4.80
N MET A 38 0.31 11.89 3.60
CA MET A 38 -0.05 10.62 2.94
C MET A 38 1.14 9.90 2.32
N MET A 39 2.10 10.63 1.76
CA MET A 39 3.29 10.04 1.12
C MET A 39 4.51 9.98 2.04
N GLY A 40 4.52 10.75 3.14
CA GLY A 40 5.62 10.77 4.11
C GLY A 40 5.24 10.10 5.41
N ILE A 41 4.41 10.79 6.22
CA ILE A 41 4.13 10.41 7.60
C ILE A 41 3.48 9.04 7.70
N VAL A 42 2.45 8.77 6.89
CA VAL A 42 1.71 7.50 6.93
C VAL A 42 2.61 6.30 6.58
N PRO A 43 3.28 6.24 5.42
CA PRO A 43 4.11 5.08 5.09
C PRO A 43 5.30 4.94 6.04
N PHE A 44 5.93 6.03 6.47
CA PHE A 44 7.03 5.99 7.42
C PHE A 44 6.56 5.45 8.79
N GLY A 45 5.44 5.95 9.30
CA GLY A 45 4.86 5.51 10.57
C GLY A 45 4.42 4.05 10.53
N LEU A 46 3.80 3.62 9.42
CA LEU A 46 3.43 2.22 9.20
C LEU A 46 4.66 1.31 9.14
N ALA A 47 5.70 1.70 8.41
CA ALA A 47 6.94 0.93 8.33
C ALA A 47 7.60 0.83 9.71
N TYR A 48 7.76 1.94 10.41
CA TYR A 48 8.34 1.97 11.76
C TYR A 48 7.56 1.08 12.73
N TYR A 49 6.23 1.17 12.73
CA TYR A 49 5.40 0.31 13.55
C TYR A 49 5.49 -1.17 13.15
N ALA A 50 5.47 -1.48 11.85
CA ALA A 50 5.56 -2.84 11.34
C ALA A 50 6.89 -3.49 11.76
N TYR A 51 8.03 -2.85 11.53
CA TYR A 51 9.34 -3.37 11.95
C TYR A 51 9.46 -3.45 13.48
N GLY A 52 8.91 -2.47 14.21
CA GLY A 52 8.89 -2.50 15.67
C GLY A 52 7.95 -3.54 16.27
N SER A 53 6.97 -4.05 15.52
CA SER A 53 6.00 -5.06 15.96
C SER A 53 6.17 -6.42 15.31
N GLU A 54 7.12 -6.54 14.39
CA GLU A 54 7.48 -7.79 13.73
C GLU A 54 7.84 -8.85 14.78
N GLY A 55 7.20 -10.02 14.72
CA GLY A 55 7.40 -11.11 15.67
C GLY A 55 6.75 -10.93 17.05
N LYS A 56 6.26 -9.74 17.43
CA LYS A 56 5.59 -9.52 18.73
C LYS A 56 4.24 -10.23 18.82
N VAL A 57 3.53 -10.36 17.70
CA VAL A 57 2.24 -11.05 17.66
C VAL A 57 2.35 -12.26 16.74
N ASN A 58 2.62 -13.41 17.35
CA ASN A 58 2.74 -14.67 16.63
C ASN A 58 1.35 -15.31 16.46
N PHE A 59 0.61 -14.89 15.43
CA PHE A 59 -0.70 -15.50 15.10
C PHE A 59 -0.56 -16.96 14.64
N TYR A 60 0.63 -17.34 14.16
CA TYR A 60 0.99 -18.70 13.77
C TYR A 60 1.37 -19.55 14.98
N ARG A 61 0.41 -19.81 15.89
CA ARG A 61 0.52 -20.84 16.96
C ARG A 61 -0.72 -20.98 17.83
N ARG A 62 -1.76 -20.16 17.68
CA ARG A 62 -2.99 -20.27 18.51
C ARG A 62 -3.65 -21.66 18.45
N PHE A 63 -3.46 -22.42 17.36
CA PHE A 63 -4.07 -23.74 17.17
C PHE A 63 -3.08 -24.88 16.92
N ARG A 64 -1.80 -24.61 16.67
CA ARG A 64 -0.78 -25.66 16.46
C ARG A 64 0.03 -25.83 17.74
N LYS A 65 -0.26 -26.91 18.48
CA LYS A 65 0.46 -27.31 19.69
C LYS A 65 1.75 -28.10 19.39
N GLU A 66 1.90 -28.59 18.16
CA GLU A 66 3.02 -29.42 17.74
C GLU A 66 3.68 -28.90 16.45
N PRO A 67 5.02 -29.01 16.33
CA PRO A 67 5.74 -28.60 15.13
C PRO A 67 5.45 -29.56 13.96
N VAL A 68 5.08 -29.02 12.81
CA VAL A 68 4.82 -29.80 11.57
C VAL A 68 6.12 -30.13 10.82
N LEU A 69 7.22 -29.43 11.15
CA LEU A 69 8.55 -29.63 10.58
C LEU A 69 9.55 -29.97 11.69
N TYR A 70 10.61 -30.69 11.32
CA TYR A 70 11.65 -31.20 12.22
C TYR A 70 12.21 -30.13 13.16
N LYS A 71 12.53 -30.52 14.41
CA LYS A 71 12.96 -29.65 15.53
C LYS A 71 14.34 -29.01 15.36
N GLU A 72 15.06 -29.33 14.30
CA GLU A 72 16.41 -28.84 14.08
C GLU A 72 16.35 -27.44 13.46
N TYR A 73 16.77 -26.44 14.23
CA TYR A 73 16.77 -25.04 13.82
C TYR A 73 17.89 -24.80 12.80
N VAL A 74 17.53 -24.35 11.59
CA VAL A 74 18.50 -23.89 10.58
C VAL A 74 18.53 -22.36 10.59
N PRO A 75 19.67 -21.73 10.94
CA PRO A 75 19.81 -20.26 10.91
C PRO A 75 19.53 -19.69 9.51
N ARG A 76 18.92 -18.50 9.45
CA ARG A 76 18.76 -17.76 8.18
C ARG A 76 19.87 -16.71 8.10
N ASP A 77 20.42 -16.49 6.90
CA ASP A 77 21.53 -15.54 6.65
C ASP A 77 21.29 -14.10 7.11
N LYS A 78 20.05 -13.73 7.40
CA LYS A 78 19.67 -12.42 7.96
C LYS A 78 19.91 -12.29 9.47
N ASP A 79 20.22 -13.39 10.14
CA ASP A 79 20.48 -13.46 11.58
C ASP A 79 22.00 -13.57 11.90
N LEU A 80 22.86 -13.41 10.88
CA LEU A 80 24.34 -13.33 10.96
C LEU A 80 24.85 -11.90 10.80
#